data_AF-H8K5P9-F1
#
_entry.id   AF-H8K5P9-F1
#
_cell.length_a   1.000
_cell.length_b   1.000
_cell.length_c   1.000
_cell.angle_alpha   90.00
_cell.angle_beta   90.00
_cell.angle_gamma   90.00
#
_symmetry.space_group_name_H-M   'P 1'
#
loop_
_entity.id
_entity.type
_entity.pdbx_description
1 polymer ?
#
loop_
_entity_poly.entity_id
_entity_poly.type
_entity_poly.pdbx_seq_one_letter_code
_entity_poly.pdbx_strand_id
1 'polypeptide(L)'
;MEILWERRIAIVATCYFIKNNTLDTTFEIAKLLLNDKHDLMHKAVGWMLREAGKKDEKQLIDFLDRYTLQMPRTAVRYTIERLAQELYKKYLLKN
;
A
#
# COMPACT_ATOMS: atom_id res chain seq x y z
N MET A 1 6.88 -12.73 12.15
CA MET A 1 8.19 -12.39 11.58
C MET A 1 8.80 -11.29 12.44
N GLU A 2 9.76 -11.62 13.31
CA GLU A 2 10.38 -10.62 14.20
C GLU A 2 11.30 -9.64 13.44
N ILE A 3 11.88 -10.06 12.32
CA ILE A 3 12.89 -9.28 11.60
C ILE A 3 12.24 -8.29 10.62
N LEU A 4 12.45 -6.99 10.89
CA LEU A 4 11.98 -5.88 10.05
C LEU A 4 12.30 -6.07 8.56
N TRP A 5 13.54 -6.46 8.26
CA TRP A 5 14.03 -6.55 6.89
C TRP A 5 13.38 -7.66 6.08
N GLU A 6 13.05 -8.78 6.71
CA GLU A 6 12.36 -9.87 6.02
C GLU A 6 10.95 -9.46 5.60
N ARG A 7 10.21 -8.80 6.48
CA ARG A 7 8.88 -8.25 6.15
C ARG A 7 8.97 -7.21 5.04
N ARG A 8 9.99 -6.35 5.10
CA ARG A 8 10.22 -5.33 4.06
C ARG A 8 10.53 -5.98 2.72
N ILE A 9 11.40 -6.98 2.69
CA ILE A 9 11.74 -7.71 1.47
C ILE A 9 10.50 -8.43 0.94
N ALA A 10 9.67 -9.03 1.81
CA ALA A 10 8.45 -9.71 1.39
C ALA A 10 7.52 -8.80 0.57
N ILE A 11 7.27 -7.56 1.03
CA ILE A 11 6.44 -6.61 0.27
C ILE A 11 7.16 -6.04 -0.95
N VAL A 12 8.44 -5.67 -0.84
CA VAL A 12 9.21 -5.08 -1.95
C VAL A 12 9.44 -6.08 -3.08
N ALA A 13 9.63 -7.36 -2.77
CA ALA A 13 9.78 -8.44 -3.75
C ALA A 13 8.53 -8.55 -4.65
N THR A 14 7.35 -8.12 -4.18
CA THR A 14 6.13 -8.12 -5.00
C THR A 14 6.20 -7.18 -6.20
N CYS A 15 7.17 -6.26 -6.25
CA CYS A 15 7.47 -5.45 -7.43
C CYS A 15 7.67 -6.31 -8.70
N TYR A 16 8.21 -7.52 -8.57
CA TYR A 16 8.31 -8.47 -9.69
C TYR A 16 6.92 -8.87 -10.22
N PHE A 17 5.96 -9.18 -9.34
CA PHE A 17 4.59 -9.54 -9.73
C PHE A 17 3.85 -8.34 -10.34
N ILE A 18 4.00 -7.14 -9.75
CA ILE A 18 3.41 -5.90 -10.29
C ILE A 18 3.87 -5.64 -11.73
N LYS A 19 5.17 -5.84 -12.02
CA LYS A 19 5.72 -5.69 -13.37
C LYS A 19 5.08 -6.65 -14.37
N ASN A 20 4.65 -7.82 -13.92
CA ASN A 20 3.97 -8.85 -14.71
C ASN A 20 2.42 -8.75 -14.63
N ASN A 21 1.87 -7.62 -14.17
CA ASN A 21 0.43 -7.39 -13.97
C ASN A 21 -0.26 -8.42 -13.05
N THR A 22 0.49 -9.11 -12.20
CA THR A 22 -0.06 -9.96 -11.13
C THR A 22 -0.08 -9.14 -9.84
N LEU A 23 -1.24 -8.60 -9.48
CA LEU A 23 -1.34 -7.58 -8.42
C LEU A 23 -1.81 -8.12 -7.08
N ASP A 24 -2.58 -9.22 -7.09
CA ASP A 24 -3.24 -9.77 -5.90
C ASP A 24 -2.25 -10.06 -4.77
N THR A 25 -1.09 -10.64 -5.09
CA THR A 25 -0.03 -10.91 -4.11
C THR A 25 0.43 -9.64 -3.38
N THR A 26 0.53 -8.50 -4.07
CA THR A 26 0.91 -7.23 -3.45
C THR A 26 -0.16 -6.76 -2.47
N PHE A 27 -1.44 -6.81 -2.86
CA PHE A 27 -2.55 -6.38 -2.00
C PHE A 27 -2.73 -7.31 -0.79
N GLU A 28 -2.55 -8.62 -0.97
CA GLU A 28 -2.59 -9.61 0.12
C GLU A 28 -1.48 -9.37 1.14
N ILE A 29 -0.24 -9.21 0.68
CA ILE A 29 0.90 -8.95 1.59
C ILE A 29 0.75 -7.56 2.23
N ALA A 30 0.32 -6.54 1.50
CA ALA A 30 0.04 -5.23 2.05
C ALA A 30 -1.02 -5.30 3.16
N LYS A 31 -2.06 -6.13 2.98
CA LYS A 31 -3.08 -6.36 4.01
C LYS A 31 -2.49 -6.93 5.30
N LEU A 32 -1.57 -7.89 5.19
CA LEU A 32 -0.92 -8.50 6.35
C LEU A 32 0.01 -7.52 7.10
N LEU A 33 0.55 -6.53 6.39
CA LEU A 33 1.55 -5.59 6.91
C LEU A 33 1.00 -4.20 7.24
N LEU A 34 -0.29 -3.95 7.03
CA LEU A 34 -0.89 -2.62 7.14
C LEU A 34 -0.72 -2.00 8.54
N ASN A 35 -0.62 -2.80 9.60
CA ASN A 35 -0.47 -2.38 11.00
C ASN A 35 0.95 -2.56 11.56
N ASP A 36 1.99 -2.66 10.72
CA ASP A 36 3.36 -2.76 11.24
C ASP A 36 3.70 -1.57 12.14
N LYS A 37 4.56 -1.76 13.15
CA LYS A 37 4.93 -0.69 14.09
C LYS A 37 6.02 0.24 13.52
N HIS A 38 6.72 -0.17 12.47
CA HIS A 38 7.88 0.57 11.96
C HIS A 38 7.51 1.49 10.79
N ASP A 39 7.91 2.76 10.86
CA ASP A 39 7.69 3.75 9.79
C ASP A 39 8.28 3.32 8.43
N LEU A 40 9.42 2.63 8.45
CA LEU A 40 10.04 2.08 7.24
C LEU A 40 9.15 1.05 6.53
N MET A 41 8.31 0.32 7.28
CA MET A 41 7.33 -0.60 6.71
C MET A 41 6.14 0.15 6.12
N HIS A 42 5.68 1.23 6.76
CA HIS A 42 4.59 2.06 6.23
C HIS A 42 4.95 2.62 4.86
N LYS A 43 6.19 3.10 4.72
CA LYS A 43 6.72 3.58 3.43
C LYS A 43 6.80 2.47 2.38
N ALA A 44 7.24 1.28 2.77
CA ALA A 44 7.35 0.14 1.86
C ALA A 44 5.97 -0.34 1.38
N VAL A 45 5.00 -0.49 2.29
CA VAL A 45 3.62 -0.85 1.98
C VAL A 45 2.97 0.20 1.09
N GLY A 46 3.05 1.48 1.47
CA GLY A 46 2.46 2.56 0.68
C GLY A 46 3.09 2.70 -0.71
N TRP A 47 4.40 2.47 -0.83
CA TRP A 47 5.07 2.46 -2.11
C TRP A 47 4.56 1.33 -3.01
N MET A 48 4.49 0.09 -2.52
CA MET A 48 4.05 -1.03 -3.35
C MET A 48 2.56 -0.95 -3.73
N LEU A 49 1.70 -0.49 -2.81
CA LEU A 49 0.29 -0.22 -3.13
C LEU A 49 0.14 0.83 -4.23
N ARG A 50 0.96 1.89 -4.18
CA ARG A 50 0.99 2.90 -5.24
C ARG A 50 1.45 2.32 -6.57
N GLU A 51 2.50 1.50 -6.60
CA GLU A 51 2.97 0.88 -7.84
C GLU A 51 1.93 -0.08 -8.44
N ALA A 52 1.24 -0.86 -7.61
CA ALA A 52 0.13 -1.70 -8.06
C ALA A 52 -1.06 -0.86 -8.57
N GLY A 53 -1.40 0.23 -7.88
CA GLY A 53 -2.48 1.13 -8.29
C GLY A 53 -2.23 1.89 -9.59
N LYS A 54 -0.96 2.08 -10.00
CA LYS A 54 -0.64 2.58 -11.35
C LYS A 54 -1.05 1.61 -12.46
N LYS A 55 -1.18 0.31 -12.13
CA LYS A 55 -1.62 -0.74 -13.07
C LYS A 55 -3.13 -0.93 -13.02
N ASP A 56 -3.71 -0.89 -11.82
CA ASP A 56 -5.15 -0.98 -11.59
C ASP A 56 -5.58 -0.02 -10.47
N GLU A 57 -6.04 1.17 -10.85
CA GLU A 57 -6.50 2.18 -9.90
C GLU A 57 -7.79 1.74 -9.18
N LYS A 58 -8.65 0.98 -9.86
CA LYS A 58 -9.91 0.50 -9.28
C LYS A 58 -9.63 -0.45 -8.12
N GLN A 59 -8.71 -1.41 -8.32
CA GLN A 59 -8.31 -2.35 -7.27
C GLN A 59 -7.66 -1.61 -6.08
N LEU A 60 -6.88 -0.56 -6.35
CA LEU A 60 -6.32 0.28 -5.29
C LEU A 60 -7.41 1.02 -4.50
N ILE A 61 -8.39 1.63 -5.19
CA ILE A 61 -9.52 2.32 -4.56
C ILE A 61 -10.31 1.34 -3.68
N ASP A 62 -10.60 0.14 -4.19
CA ASP A 62 -11.31 -0.90 -3.46
C ASP A 62 -10.55 -1.36 -2.19
N PHE A 63 -9.22 -1.36 -2.24
CA PHE A 63 -8.37 -1.64 -1.09
C PHE A 63 -8.41 -0.48 -0.08
N LEU A 64 -8.23 0.75 -0.54
CA LEU A 64 -8.25 1.94 0.30
C LEU A 64 -9.59 2.12 0.99
N ASP A 65 -10.70 1.93 0.29
CA ASP A 65 -12.04 2.08 0.88
C ASP A 65 -12.26 1.13 2.06
N ARG A 66 -11.68 -0.09 1.99
CA ARG A 66 -11.74 -1.11 3.04
C ARG A 66 -10.78 -0.88 4.20
N TYR A 67 -9.53 -0.48 3.92
CA TYR A 67 -8.45 -0.55 4.91
C TYR A 67 -7.86 0.79 5.35
N THR A 68 -8.21 1.93 4.72
CA THR A 68 -7.60 3.24 5.03
C THR A 68 -7.62 3.58 6.53
N LEU A 69 -8.71 3.28 7.25
CA LEU A 69 -8.83 3.57 8.68
C LEU A 69 -7.88 2.77 9.57
N GLN A 70 -7.41 1.62 9.09
CA GLN A 70 -6.45 0.78 9.80
C GLN A 70 -5.01 1.13 9.42
N MET A 71 -4.81 1.80 8.28
CA MET A 71 -3.48 2.14 7.81
C MET A 71 -2.88 3.31 8.59
N PRO A 72 -1.58 3.27 8.91
CA PRO A 72 -0.83 4.41 9.40
C PRO A 72 -0.84 5.55 8.40
N ARG A 73 -0.92 6.80 8.90
CA ARG A 73 -0.98 8.01 8.07
C ARG A 73 0.15 8.12 7.05
N THR A 74 1.37 7.68 7.40
CA THR A 74 2.49 7.62 6.46
C THR A 74 2.17 6.69 5.28
N ALA A 75 1.66 5.49 5.52
CA ALA A 75 1.32 4.54 4.46
C ALA A 75 0.22 5.08 3.55
N VAL A 76 -0.83 5.68 4.12
CA VAL A 76 -1.92 6.31 3.35
C VAL A 76 -1.36 7.39 2.42
N ARG A 77 -0.57 8.34 2.95
CA ARG A 77 0.02 9.44 2.17
C ARG A 77 0.88 8.94 1.00
N TYR A 78 1.72 7.93 1.23
CA TYR A 78 2.54 7.34 0.18
C TYR A 78 1.69 6.64 -0.90
N THR A 79 0.60 6.00 -0.47
CA THR A 79 -0.30 5.27 -1.37
C THR A 79 -1.04 6.22 -2.31
N ILE A 80 -1.59 7.31 -1.77
CA ILE A 80 -2.49 8.22 -2.50
C ILE A 80 -1.76 9.32 -3.28
N GLU A 81 -0.43 9.42 -3.17
CA GLU A 81 0.39 10.52 -3.72
C GLU A 81 0.13 10.82 -5.20
N ARG A 82 -0.25 9.83 -6.01
CA ARG A 82 -0.50 9.99 -7.45
C ARG A 82 -1.98 9.93 -7.85
N LEU A 83 -2.89 9.80 -6.90
CA LEU A 83 -4.32 9.83 -7.20
C LEU A 83 -4.76 11.25 -7.56
N ALA A 84 -5.89 11.36 -8.27
CA ALA A 84 -6.53 12.64 -8.53
C ALA A 84 -6.79 13.41 -7.22
N GLN A 85 -6.72 14.74 -7.29
CA GLN A 85 -6.77 15.61 -6.12
C GLN A 85 -7.99 15.37 -5.22
N GLU A 86 -9.13 15.04 -5.80
CA GLU A 86 -10.37 14.73 -5.08
C GLU A 86 -10.23 13.46 -4.23
N LEU A 87 -9.71 12.38 -4.82
CA LEU A 87 -9.44 11.13 -4.12
C LEU A 87 -8.33 11.29 -3.08
N TYR A 88 -7.28 12.04 -3.38
CA TYR A 88 -6.22 12.38 -2.43
C TYR A 88 -6.81 13.04 -1.18
N LYS A 89 -7.64 14.07 -1.35
CA LYS A 89 -8.30 14.75 -0.22
C LYS A 89 -9.26 13.82 0.52
N LYS A 90 -10.06 13.02 -0.19
CA LYS A 90 -10.99 12.04 0.40
C LYS A 90 -10.27 11.14 1.40
N TYR A 91 -9.17 10.51 0.98
CA TYR A 91 -8.46 9.56 1.85
C TYR A 91 -7.61 10.22 2.92
N LEU A 92 -7.06 11.41 2.65
CA LEU A 92 -6.32 12.19 3.66
C LEU A 92 -7.22 12.71 4.79
N LEU A 93 -8.49 12.96 4.53
CA LEU A 93 -9.46 13.38 5.55
C LEU A 93 -10.08 12.18 6.30
N LYS A 94 -10.06 10.99 5.68
CA LYS A 94 -10.58 9.75 6.26
C LYS A 94 -9.64 9.16 7.32
N ASN A 95 -8.35 9.48 7.31
CA ASN A 95 -7.30 8.95 8.21
C ASN A 95 -6.45 10.06 8.84
#